data_AF-A0A3S5ES48-F1
#
_entry.id   AF-A0A3S5ES48-F1
#
_cell.length_a   1.000
_cell.length_b   1.000
_cell.length_c   1.000
_cell.angle_alpha   90.00
_cell.angle_beta   90.00
_cell.angle_gamma   90.00
#
_symmetry.space_group_name_H-M   'P 1'
#
loop_
_entity.id
_entity.type
_entity.pdbx_description
1 polymer ?
#
loop_
_entity_poly.entity_id
_entity_poly.type
_entity_poly.pdbx_seq_one_letter_code
_entity_poly.pdbx_strand_id
1 'polypeptide(L)' 'MKFSVLMSLYIKENPRFLRECFESLAAQTHQADEIVLVFDGAVTEELEAVVSEFEKQLPLKLVKLPKIKG' A
#
# COMPACT_ATOMS: atom_id res chain seq x y z
N MET A 1 -19.42 -5.21 -9.71
CA MET A 1 -18.75 -4.04 -10.33
C MET A 1 -17.28 -4.14 -9.98
N LYS A 2 -16.38 -3.85 -10.93
CA LYS A 2 -14.95 -3.85 -10.65
C LYS A 2 -14.49 -2.50 -10.14
N PHE A 3 -13.58 -2.46 -9.19
CA PHE A 3 -13.01 -1.22 -8.69
C PHE A 3 -11.57 -1.39 -8.23
N SER A 4 -10.83 -0.29 -8.29
CA SER A 4 -9.46 -0.20 -7.79
C SER A 4 -9.40 0.75 -6.59
N VAL A 5 -8.52 0.44 -5.64
CA VAL A 5 -8.17 1.34 -4.54
C VAL A 5 -6.82 1.98 -4.86
N LEU A 6 -6.70 3.30 -4.70
CA LEU A 6 -5.46 4.03 -4.87
C LEU A 6 -4.99 4.56 -3.51
N MET A 7 -3.74 4.28 -3.17
CA MET A 7 -3.11 4.72 -1.92
C MET A 7 -1.71 5.26 -2.20
N SER A 8 -1.27 6.24 -1.42
CA SER A 8 0.11 6.74 -1.41
C SER A 8 0.80 6.41 -0.10
N LEU A 9 2.05 5.98 -0.16
CA LEU A 9 2.89 5.66 0.98
C LEU A 9 4.16 6.51 0.94
N TYR A 10 4.48 7.17 2.05
CA TYR A 10 5.61 8.08 2.18
C TYR A 10 6.26 7.92 3.55
N ILE A 11 7.48 8.42 3.72
CA ILE A 11 8.35 8.14 4.88
C ILE A 11 7.74 8.43 6.27
N LYS A 12 6.77 9.34 6.39
CA LYS A 12 6.20 9.72 7.70
C LYS A 12 4.97 8.90 8.10
N GLU A 13 4.57 7.94 7.28
CA GLU A 13 3.45 7.07 7.60
C GLU A 13 3.81 6.13 8.76
N ASN A 14 2.82 5.77 9.57
CA ASN A 14 3.02 4.82 10.65
C ASN A 14 2.76 3.38 10.16
N PRO A 15 3.72 2.44 10.33
CA PRO A 15 3.53 1.05 9.95
C PRO A 15 2.28 0.40 10.54
N ARG A 16 1.88 0.82 11.74
CA ARG A 16 0.65 0.33 12.38
C ARG A 16 -0.59 0.73 11.58
N PHE A 17 -0.69 1.98 11.14
CA PHE A 17 -1.86 2.45 10.38
C PHE A 17 -1.91 1.83 8.99
N LEU A 18 -0.76 1.63 8.35
CA LEU A 18 -0.68 0.89 7.09
C LEU A 18 -1.19 -0.55 7.25
N ARG A 19 -0.77 -1.24 8.32
CA ARG A 19 -1.23 -2.60 8.62
C ARG A 19 -2.73 -2.65 8.88
N GLU A 20 -3.25 -1.79 9.76
CA GLU A 20 -4.69 -1.71 10.05
C GLU A 20 -5.51 -1.43 8.78
N CYS A 21 -4.97 -0.59 7.87
CA CYS A 21 -5.58 -0.33 6.57
C CYS A 21 -5.61 -1.59 5.68
N PHE A 22 -4.51 -2.32 5.57
CA PHE A 22 -4.46 -3.56 4.78
C PHE A 22 -5.32 -4.68 5.37
N GLU A 23 -5.35 -4.83 6.69
CA GLU A 23 -6.26 -5.77 7.37
C GLU A 23 -7.72 -5.42 7.07
N SER A 24 -8.08 -4.14 7.12
CA SER A 24 -9.41 -3.66 6.75
C SER A 24 -9.76 -3.96 5.29
N LEU A 25 -8.81 -3.74 4.35
CA LEU A 25 -9.00 -4.05 2.93
C LEU A 25 -9.18 -5.55 2.68
N ALA A 26 -8.40 -6.38 3.37
CA ALA A 26 -8.50 -7.83 3.27
C ALA A 26 -9.82 -8.36 3.85
N ALA A 27 -10.38 -7.70 4.86
CA ALA A 27 -11.63 -8.08 5.52
C ALA A 27 -12.90 -7.51 4.86
N GLN A 28 -12.80 -6.74 3.78
CA GLN A 28 -13.98 -6.15 3.12
C GLN A 28 -14.95 -7.21 2.58
N THR A 29 -16.25 -6.94 2.68
CA THR A 29 -17.30 -7.81 2.12
C THR A 29 -17.22 -7.92 0.60
N HIS A 30 -16.75 -6.87 -0.07
CA HIS A 30 -16.48 -6.86 -1.51
C HIS A 30 -15.01 -6.52 -1.73
N GLN A 31 -14.24 -7.49 -2.20
CA GLN A 31 -12.80 -7.36 -2.38
C GLN A 31 -12.47 -6.43 -3.55
N ALA A 32 -11.42 -5.62 -3.40
CA ALA A 32 -10.89 -4.80 -4.48
C ALA A 32 -10.27 -5.70 -5.57
N ASP A 33 -10.45 -5.34 -6.84
CA ASP A 33 -9.81 -6.07 -7.95
C ASP A 33 -8.34 -5.71 -8.09
N GLU A 34 -7.96 -4.51 -7.64
CA GLU A 34 -6.61 -3.96 -7.72
C GLU A 34 -6.41 -2.93 -6.60
N ILE A 35 -5.26 -2.97 -5.94
CA ILE A 35 -4.85 -1.95 -4.98
C ILE A 35 -3.54 -1.34 -5.47
N VAL A 36 -3.60 -0.12 -5.98
CA VAL A 36 -2.43 0.61 -6.47
C VAL A 36 -1.79 1.35 -5.30
N LEU A 37 -0.62 0.89 -4.87
CA LEU A 37 0.16 1.50 -3.80
C LEU A 37 1.32 2.29 -4.39
N VAL A 38 1.26 3.62 -4.28
CA VAL A 38 2.25 4.55 -4.81
C VAL A 38 3.27 4.88 -3.73
N PHE A 39 4.54 4.53 -3.90
CA PHE A 39 5.63 4.98 -3.05
C PHE A 39 6.04 6.39 -3.47
N ASP A 40 5.66 7.38 -2.67
CA ASP A 40 5.99 8.79 -2.86
C ASP A 40 7.31 9.13 -2.16
N GLY A 41 8.40 8.63 -2.76
CA GLY A 41 9.76 8.79 -2.25
C GLY A 41 10.26 7.58 -1.45
N ALA A 42 11.26 7.83 -0.60
CA ALA A 42 11.78 6.78 0.28
C ALA A 42 10.75 6.45 1.36
N VAL A 43 10.68 5.19 1.77
CA VAL A 43 9.91 4.73 2.92
C VAL A 43 10.84 4.01 3.88
N THR A 44 10.39 3.80 5.12
CA THR A 44 11.17 3.05 6.11
C THR A 44 11.14 1.55 5.82
N GLU A 45 12.13 0.81 6.32
CA GLU A 45 12.16 -0.65 6.20
C GLU A 45 10.93 -1.31 6.86
N GLU A 46 10.43 -0.72 7.95
CA GLU A 46 9.21 -1.19 8.62
C GLU A 46 7.97 -1.05 7.72
N LEU A 47 7.86 0.05 6.96
CA LEU A 47 6.78 0.22 5.98
C LEU A 47 6.91 -0.78 4.83
N GLU A 48 8.13 -1.03 4.32
CA GLU A 48 8.34 -2.05 3.29
C GLU A 48 8.01 -3.46 3.81
N ALA A 49 8.35 -3.77 5.07
CA ALA A 49 8.02 -5.05 5.69
C ALA A 49 6.50 -5.27 5.75
N VAL A 50 5.73 -4.25 6.17
CA VAL A 50 4.27 -4.31 6.15
C VAL A 50 3.75 -4.54 4.74
N VAL A 51 4.27 -3.86 3.71
CA VAL A 51 3.84 -4.10 2.32
C VAL A 51 4.10 -5.55 1.90
N SER A 52 5.31 -6.04 2.14
CA SER A 52 5.74 -7.40 1.78
C SER A 52 4.89 -8.51 2.43
N GLU A 53 4.48 -8.31 3.68
CA GLU A 53 3.59 -9.26 4.38
C GLU A 53 2.23 -9.42 3.69
N PHE A 54 1.69 -8.35 3.11
CA PHE A 54 0.36 -8.35 2.50
C PHE A 54 0.36 -8.59 0.97
N GLU A 55 1.53 -8.61 0.31
CA GLU A 55 1.64 -8.89 -1.14
C GLU A 55 1.00 -10.23 -1.55
N LYS A 56 0.98 -11.22 -0.66
CA LYS A 56 0.36 -12.53 -0.94
C LYS A 56 -1.14 -12.57 -0.68
N GLN A 57 -1.67 -11.62 0.07
CA GLN A 57 -3.06 -11.59 0.51
C GLN A 57 -3.91 -10.59 -0.27
N LEU A 58 -3.31 -9.49 -0.73
CA LEU A 58 -3.97 -8.40 -1.42
C LEU A 58 -3.46 -8.27 -2.86
N PRO A 59 -4.31 -7.86 -3.83
CA PRO A 59 -3.91 -7.63 -5.22
C PRO A 59 -3.14 -6.29 -5.34
N LEU A 60 -1.99 -6.21 -4.69
CA LEU A 60 -1.14 -5.01 -4.63
C LEU A 60 -0.42 -4.80 -5.97
N LYS A 61 -0.49 -3.56 -6.47
CA LYS A 61 0.29 -3.05 -7.58
C LYS A 61 1.15 -1.90 -7.11
N LEU A 62 2.43 -2.18 -6.95
CA LEU A 62 3.39 -1.22 -6.40
C LEU A 62 3.89 -0.28 -7.49
N VAL A 63 3.78 1.02 -7.26
CA VAL A 63 4.25 2.09 -8.16
C VAL A 63 5.25 2.96 -7.41
N LYS A 64 6.54 2.88 -7.74
CA LYS A 64 7.55 3.73 -7.10
C LYS A 64 7.76 5.01 -7.90
N LEU A 65 7.48 6.18 -7.31
CA LEU A 65 7.71 7.45 -7.98
C LEU A 65 9.22 7.77 -8.01
N PRO A 66 9.72 8.31 -9.14
CA PRO A 66 11.08 8.81 -9.19
C PRO A 66 11.22 9.96 -8.18
N LYS A 67 12.30 9.95 -7.39
CA LYS A 67 12.62 11.09 -6.50
C LYS A 67 12.62 12.37 -7.33
N ILE A 68 11.77 13.34 -6.97
CA ILE A 68 11.81 14.69 -7.54
C ILE A 68 13.20 15.25 -7.19
N LYS A 69 14.09 15.28 -8.19
CA LYS A 69 15.34 16.04 -8.12
C LYS A 69 14.97 17.50 -8.35
N GLY A 70 14.62 18.19 -7.27
CA GLY A 70 14.61 19.66 -7.24
C GLY A 70 16.04 20.19 -7.27
#